data_AF-A0A921F002-F1
#
_entry.id   AF-A0A921F002-F1
#
_cell.length_a   1.000
_cell.length_b   1.000
_cell.length_c   1.000
_cell.angle_alpha   90.00
_cell.angle_beta   90.00
_cell.angle_gamma   90.00
#
_symmetry.space_group_name_H-M   'P 1'
#
loop_
_entity.id
_entity.type
_entity.pdbx_description
1 polymer ?
#
loop_
_entity_poly.entity_id
_entity_poly.type
_entity_poly.pdbx_seq_one_letter_code
_entity_poly.pdbx_strand_id
1 'polypeptide(L)'
;MMKKVAMIAAAAAMVLPLGMGAIAPANDSVTAFAATKTAAKKVTHTLISAKTIKKAAYHVKSGKPALYSAKFAADQAKVTMTKKGTLAGSKTYYATKKIVVKVKATKTTKAKKVTYAYIKTANGKTAGWVALSKLTAGKFMAADGKADAKKAADKVAAKTYTLVSAKNLKKTAFHFKGNTPAFYSGKFAADKSKVTLTKKGLLPQSKTFYATKTITIKKAKKNVKYNYVTNGKTKGWVLASQLTAGKFMAAD
;
A
#
# COMPACT_ATOMS: atom_id res chain seq x y z
N MET A 1 -1.86 62.64 2.58
CA MET A 1 -1.34 62.31 1.23
C MET A 1 -2.07 61.09 0.70
N MET A 2 -2.72 61.22 -0.47
CA MET A 2 -3.35 60.12 -1.22
C MET A 2 -2.35 59.50 -2.22
N LYS A 3 -2.57 58.23 -2.58
CA LYS A 3 -2.57 57.67 -3.95
C LYS A 3 -3.17 56.25 -3.83
N LYS A 4 -4.46 56.05 -4.11
CA LYS A 4 -5.07 55.69 -5.43
C LYS A 4 -4.39 54.42 -6.01
N VAL A 5 -5.12 53.37 -6.44
CA VAL A 5 -5.91 53.32 -7.69
C VAL A 5 -6.85 52.09 -7.74
N ALA A 6 -8.10 52.36 -8.20
CA ALA A 6 -9.09 51.56 -9.00
C ALA A 6 -9.46 50.13 -8.56
N MET A 7 -10.71 49.72 -8.26
CA MET A 7 -12.01 49.87 -8.96
C MET A 7 -11.99 49.57 -10.46
N ILE A 8 -12.35 48.34 -10.82
CA ILE A 8 -13.09 48.05 -12.07
C ILE A 8 -14.31 47.22 -11.69
N ALA A 9 -15.47 47.80 -11.96
CA ALA A 9 -16.76 47.14 -11.96
C ALA A 9 -16.94 46.37 -13.28
N ALA A 10 -17.61 45.23 -13.23
CA ALA A 10 -18.33 44.69 -14.37
C ALA A 10 -19.59 43.99 -13.84
N ALA A 11 -20.73 44.61 -14.14
CA ALA A 11 -22.07 44.12 -13.88
C ALA A 11 -22.62 43.39 -15.13
N ALA A 12 -23.70 42.64 -14.90
CA ALA A 12 -24.60 41.99 -15.87
C ALA A 12 -24.00 40.74 -16.59
N ALA A 13 -24.73 39.66 -16.83
CA ALA A 13 -26.18 39.47 -16.96
C ALA A 13 -26.59 38.04 -16.56
N MET A 14 -27.82 37.90 -16.05
CA MET A 14 -28.55 36.64 -16.12
C MET A 14 -28.80 36.29 -17.59
N VAL A 15 -28.40 35.11 -18.04
CA VAL A 15 -29.05 34.45 -19.18
C VAL A 15 -28.90 32.93 -19.03
N LEU A 16 -30.03 32.26 -18.86
CA LEU A 16 -30.19 30.85 -19.19
C LEU A 16 -30.29 30.74 -20.72
N PRO A 17 -29.61 29.79 -21.35
CA PRO A 17 -30.08 29.22 -22.61
C PRO A 17 -30.83 27.92 -22.31
N LEU A 18 -32.15 28.03 -22.17
CA LEU A 18 -33.07 26.99 -22.64
C LEU A 18 -33.08 27.10 -24.17
N GLY A 19 -32.88 26.00 -24.89
CA GLY A 19 -33.09 26.02 -26.34
C GLY A 19 -32.26 24.99 -27.09
N MET A 20 -32.92 23.91 -27.48
CA MET A 20 -32.50 23.09 -28.61
C MET A 20 -32.55 23.91 -29.90
N GLY A 21 -31.53 23.78 -30.74
CA GLY A 21 -31.50 24.34 -32.08
C GLY A 21 -30.30 23.76 -32.83
N ALA A 22 -30.57 22.86 -33.77
CA ALA A 22 -29.58 22.30 -34.67
C ALA A 22 -29.31 23.28 -35.82
N ILE A 23 -28.05 23.59 -36.13
CA ILE A 23 -27.57 23.80 -37.51
C ILE A 23 -26.03 23.83 -37.61
N ALA A 24 -25.53 22.89 -38.42
CA ALA A 24 -24.38 22.93 -39.34
C ALA A 24 -22.91 23.05 -38.84
N PRO A 25 -21.96 22.43 -39.58
CA PRO A 25 -20.62 22.11 -39.10
C PRO A 25 -19.57 23.13 -39.59
N ALA A 26 -18.57 23.42 -38.77
CA ALA A 26 -17.18 23.67 -39.21
C ALA A 26 -16.30 24.05 -38.02
N ASN A 27 -15.06 23.56 -38.08
CA ASN A 27 -13.85 23.98 -37.37
C ASN A 27 -13.54 23.23 -36.06
N ASP A 28 -12.62 22.27 -36.22
CA ASP A 28 -11.91 21.49 -35.22
C ASP A 28 -11.20 22.37 -34.18
N SER A 29 -11.97 22.91 -33.25
CA SER A 29 -11.45 23.34 -31.95
C SER A 29 -11.92 22.30 -30.94
N VAL A 30 -11.06 21.32 -30.68
CA VAL A 30 -11.23 20.37 -29.58
C VAL A 30 -11.11 21.16 -28.27
N THR A 31 -12.23 21.75 -27.87
CA THR A 31 -12.44 22.23 -26.51
C THR A 31 -12.48 21.00 -25.64
N ALA A 32 -11.34 20.71 -25.01
CA ALA A 32 -11.24 19.65 -24.02
C ALA A 32 -12.29 19.92 -22.93
N PHE A 33 -13.35 19.11 -22.91
CA PHE A 33 -14.31 19.11 -21.84
C PHE A 33 -13.56 18.88 -20.53
N ALA A 34 -13.42 19.94 -19.73
CA ALA A 34 -12.92 19.84 -18.37
C ALA A 34 -13.88 18.92 -17.61
N ALA A 35 -13.45 17.68 -17.38
CA ALA A 35 -14.24 16.68 -16.68
C ALA A 35 -14.73 17.25 -15.34
N THR A 36 -16.03 17.52 -15.25
CA THR A 36 -16.65 18.07 -14.06
C THR A 36 -16.52 17.03 -12.95
N LYS A 37 -15.62 17.29 -12.00
CA LYS A 37 -15.36 16.40 -10.87
C LYS A 37 -16.65 16.27 -10.05
N THR A 38 -17.27 15.10 -10.09
CA THR A 38 -18.48 14.80 -9.32
C THR A 38 -18.29 15.17 -7.85
N ALA A 39 -19.18 16.01 -7.33
CA ALA A 39 -19.12 16.45 -5.94
C ALA A 39 -19.18 15.25 -4.98
N ALA A 40 -18.27 15.20 -4.02
CA ALA A 40 -18.21 14.11 -3.05
C ALA A 40 -19.48 14.11 -2.18
N LYS A 41 -20.24 13.01 -2.20
CA LYS A 41 -21.43 12.82 -1.35
C LYS A 41 -21.07 13.03 0.12
N LYS A 42 -21.78 13.96 0.77
CA LYS A 42 -21.67 14.26 2.21
C LYS A 42 -22.71 13.44 2.97
N VAL A 43 -22.34 12.89 4.11
CA VAL A 43 -23.26 12.11 4.95
C VAL A 43 -23.20 12.63 6.38
N THR A 44 -24.37 12.94 6.94
CA THR A 44 -24.49 13.45 8.31
C THR A 44 -24.93 12.34 9.25
N HIS A 45 -24.19 12.18 10.35
CA HIS A 45 -24.48 11.22 11.42
C HIS A 45 -24.73 11.94 12.74
N THR A 46 -25.50 11.31 13.63
CA THR A 46 -25.61 11.74 15.02
C THR A 46 -24.32 11.39 15.75
N LEU A 47 -23.71 12.38 16.40
CA LEU A 47 -22.54 12.17 17.24
C LEU A 47 -23.00 11.68 18.61
N ILE A 48 -22.41 10.60 19.09
CA ILE A 48 -22.69 10.06 20.44
C ILE A 48 -21.61 10.52 21.41
N SER A 49 -20.34 10.53 20.97
CA SER A 49 -19.23 10.98 21.80
C SER A 49 -18.05 11.42 20.95
N ALA A 50 -17.27 12.36 21.47
CA ALA A 50 -15.98 12.76 20.93
C ALA A 50 -14.97 12.87 22.09
N LYS A 51 -13.78 12.28 21.89
CA LYS A 51 -12.71 12.28 22.90
C LYS A 51 -11.35 12.48 22.24
N THR A 52 -10.50 13.27 22.87
CA THR A 52 -9.05 13.24 22.60
C THR A 52 -8.45 12.03 23.31
N ILE A 53 -7.50 11.36 22.68
CA ILE A 53 -6.85 10.17 23.22
C ILE A 53 -5.34 10.34 23.20
N LYS A 54 -4.64 9.60 24.07
CA LYS A 54 -3.17 9.47 23.97
C LYS A 54 -2.82 8.96 22.56
N LYS A 55 -1.74 9.51 22.00
CA LYS A 55 -1.28 9.18 20.66
C LYS A 55 -1.03 7.67 20.55
N ALA A 56 -1.79 7.00 19.70
CA ALA A 56 -1.71 5.55 19.52
C ALA A 56 -1.41 5.22 18.05
N ALA A 57 -0.53 4.24 17.82
CA ALA A 57 -0.20 3.77 16.49
C ALA A 57 -1.24 2.77 15.99
N TYR A 58 -1.55 2.82 14.70
CA TYR A 58 -2.47 1.92 14.01
C TYR A 58 -1.96 1.61 12.60
N HIS A 59 -2.41 0.51 12.04
CA HIS A 59 -2.27 0.18 10.63
C HIS A 59 -3.55 -0.39 10.04
N VAL A 60 -3.69 -0.39 8.72
CA VAL A 60 -4.86 -0.92 8.04
C VAL A 60 -4.91 -2.45 8.18
N LYS A 61 -6.05 -2.99 8.63
CA LYS A 61 -6.24 -4.44 8.78
C LYS A 61 -6.26 -5.15 7.43
N SER A 62 -7.09 -4.67 6.49
CA SER A 62 -7.17 -5.16 5.12
C SER A 62 -7.90 -4.16 4.21
N GLY A 63 -7.70 -4.31 2.89
CA GLY A 63 -8.37 -3.50 1.88
C GLY A 63 -7.94 -2.03 1.84
N LYS A 64 -8.81 -1.17 1.32
CA LYS A 64 -8.59 0.28 1.15
C LYS A 64 -9.66 1.05 1.93
N PRO A 65 -9.57 1.16 3.27
CA PRO A 65 -10.62 1.78 4.06
C PRO A 65 -10.79 3.25 3.72
N ALA A 66 -12.04 3.72 3.67
CA ALA A 66 -12.35 5.09 3.31
C ALA A 66 -11.85 6.09 4.36
N LEU A 67 -11.26 7.17 3.87
CA LEU A 67 -10.77 8.30 4.67
C LEU A 67 -11.72 9.48 4.50
N TYR A 68 -12.19 10.04 5.62
CA TYR A 68 -13.18 11.12 5.63
C TYR A 68 -12.63 12.41 6.24
N SER A 69 -13.04 13.58 5.73
CA SER A 69 -13.11 14.79 6.55
C SER A 69 -14.38 14.74 7.38
N ALA A 70 -14.36 15.38 8.53
CA ALA A 70 -15.55 15.60 9.33
C ALA A 70 -15.70 17.09 9.63
N LYS A 71 -16.94 17.59 9.54
CA LYS A 71 -17.36 18.87 10.07
C LYS A 71 -18.34 18.61 11.20
N PHE A 72 -18.01 19.06 12.40
CA PHE A 72 -18.88 18.95 13.57
C PHE A 72 -19.84 20.12 13.57
N ALA A 73 -21.11 19.87 13.93
CA ALA A 73 -22.05 20.94 14.24
C ALA A 73 -21.58 21.70 15.50
N ALA A 74 -21.99 22.96 15.63
CA ALA A 74 -21.56 23.82 16.75
C ALA A 74 -21.99 23.24 18.11
N ASP A 75 -23.20 22.68 18.16
CA ASP A 75 -23.78 21.96 19.30
C ASP A 75 -23.16 20.57 19.56
N GLN A 76 -22.25 20.13 18.69
CA GLN A 76 -21.66 18.78 18.68
C GLN A 76 -22.68 17.62 18.63
N ALA A 77 -23.94 17.84 18.28
CA ALA A 77 -24.94 16.78 18.19
C ALA A 77 -24.79 15.95 16.90
N LYS A 78 -24.18 16.55 15.86
CA LYS A 78 -24.06 15.95 14.52
C LYS A 78 -22.65 16.11 13.96
N VAL A 79 -22.28 15.15 13.11
CA VAL A 79 -21.04 15.18 12.35
C VAL A 79 -21.31 14.87 10.88
N THR A 80 -20.88 15.78 10.01
CA THR A 80 -20.99 15.64 8.56
C THR A 80 -19.66 15.11 8.02
N MET A 81 -19.68 13.91 7.45
CA MET A 81 -18.51 13.25 6.90
C MET A 81 -18.50 13.31 5.38
N THR A 82 -17.35 13.65 4.80
CA THR A 82 -17.13 13.69 3.35
C THR A 82 -15.97 12.79 3.00
N LYS A 83 -16.15 11.85 2.07
CA LYS A 83 -15.06 10.96 1.64
C LYS A 83 -13.99 11.78 0.92
N LYS A 84 -12.77 11.77 1.44
CA LYS A 84 -11.59 12.42 0.84
C LYS A 84 -10.76 11.45 0.00
N GLY A 85 -10.83 10.16 0.32
CA GLY A 85 -10.01 9.15 -0.33
C GLY A 85 -10.05 7.82 0.41
N THR A 86 -8.94 7.11 0.37
CA THR A 86 -8.75 5.84 1.10
C THR A 86 -7.39 5.84 1.80
N LEU A 87 -7.27 5.06 2.86
CA LEU A 87 -5.97 4.77 3.46
C LEU A 87 -5.23 3.71 2.65
N ALA A 88 -3.93 3.93 2.50
CA ALA A 88 -3.04 2.91 1.98
C ALA A 88 -2.79 1.84 3.05
N GLY A 89 -2.70 0.58 2.62
CA GLY A 89 -2.16 -0.49 3.45
C GLY A 89 -0.66 -0.29 3.74
N SER A 90 -0.13 -1.15 4.60
CA SER A 90 1.32 -1.24 4.86
C SER A 90 1.98 0.05 5.36
N LYS A 91 1.23 0.89 6.07
CA LYS A 91 1.70 2.14 6.67
C LYS A 91 1.27 2.26 8.11
N THR A 92 2.12 2.90 8.91
CA THR A 92 1.78 3.30 10.28
C THR A 92 1.10 4.66 10.27
N TYR A 93 -0.03 4.73 10.95
CA TYR A 93 -0.80 5.93 11.21
C TYR A 93 -0.89 6.18 12.72
N TYR A 94 -1.04 7.43 13.10
CA TYR A 94 -1.19 7.82 14.50
C TYR A 94 -2.56 8.41 14.74
N ALA A 95 -3.29 7.86 15.70
CA ALA A 95 -4.57 8.38 16.14
C ALA A 95 -4.42 9.25 17.38
N THR A 96 -5.09 10.39 17.40
CA THR A 96 -5.10 11.33 18.54
C THR A 96 -6.51 11.72 18.99
N LYS A 97 -7.53 11.43 18.18
CA LYS A 97 -8.94 11.67 18.53
C LYS A 97 -9.78 10.46 18.16
N LYS A 98 -10.88 10.26 18.89
CA LYS A 98 -11.86 9.19 18.68
C LYS A 98 -13.27 9.77 18.76
N ILE A 99 -14.15 9.34 17.87
CA ILE A 99 -15.58 9.65 17.93
C ILE A 99 -16.39 8.38 17.82
N VAL A 100 -17.60 8.40 18.35
CA VAL A 100 -18.62 7.36 18.14
C VAL A 100 -19.84 8.02 17.53
N VAL A 101 -20.33 7.48 16.42
CA VAL A 101 -21.50 8.01 15.70
C VAL A 101 -22.58 6.95 15.60
N LYS A 102 -23.84 7.39 15.56
CA LYS A 102 -24.98 6.55 15.20
C LYS A 102 -25.20 6.64 13.69
N VAL A 103 -24.93 5.54 12.99
CA VAL A 103 -25.26 5.43 11.56
C VAL A 103 -26.74 5.07 11.44
N LYS A 104 -27.50 5.86 10.68
CA LYS A 104 -28.92 5.61 10.42
C LYS A 104 -29.08 4.30 9.64
N ALA A 105 -30.17 3.60 9.88
CA ALA A 105 -30.53 2.44 9.07
C ALA A 105 -30.78 2.88 7.62
N THR A 106 -30.46 1.99 6.68
CA THR A 106 -30.90 2.08 5.29
C THR A 106 -31.81 0.89 4.99
N LYS A 107 -32.45 0.85 3.81
CA LYS A 107 -33.24 -0.31 3.35
C LYS A 107 -32.50 -1.65 3.47
N THR A 108 -31.17 -1.63 3.42
CA THR A 108 -30.30 -2.81 3.43
C THR A 108 -29.40 -2.95 4.66
N THR A 109 -29.40 -1.97 5.58
CA THR A 109 -28.49 -2.00 6.74
C THR A 109 -29.17 -1.48 8.01
N LYS A 110 -29.04 -2.22 9.12
CA LYS A 110 -29.54 -1.80 10.43
C LYS A 110 -28.73 -0.64 10.99
N ALA A 111 -29.38 0.20 11.80
CA ALA A 111 -28.70 1.27 12.52
C ALA A 111 -27.65 0.68 13.48
N LYS A 112 -26.47 1.30 13.52
CA LYS A 112 -25.38 0.82 14.38
C LYS A 112 -24.49 1.94 14.86
N LYS A 113 -23.83 1.70 15.99
CA LYS A 113 -22.76 2.58 16.47
C LYS A 113 -21.48 2.26 15.71
N VAL A 114 -20.84 3.28 15.16
CA VAL A 114 -19.54 3.14 14.50
C VAL A 114 -18.55 4.06 15.19
N THR A 115 -17.42 3.47 15.58
CA THR A 115 -16.32 4.22 16.15
C THR A 115 -15.37 4.64 15.04
N TYR A 116 -15.01 5.92 15.00
CA TYR A 116 -13.99 6.45 14.11
C TYR A 116 -12.79 6.98 14.90
N ALA A 117 -11.61 6.80 14.35
CA ALA A 117 -10.37 7.41 14.85
C ALA A 117 -9.89 8.46 13.85
N TYR A 118 -9.43 9.60 14.36
CA TYR A 118 -8.74 10.61 13.56
C TYR A 118 -7.29 10.21 13.43
N ILE A 119 -6.90 9.78 12.23
CA ILE A 119 -5.56 9.30 11.91
C ILE A 119 -4.74 10.41 11.24
N LYS A 120 -3.44 10.43 11.50
CA LYS A 120 -2.45 11.29 10.85
C LYS A 120 -1.17 10.50 10.53
N THR A 121 -0.56 10.73 9.38
CA THR A 121 0.82 10.24 9.10
C THR A 121 1.85 11.07 9.85
N ALA A 122 3.06 10.53 10.08
CA ALA A 122 4.13 11.26 10.78
C ALA A 122 4.43 12.63 10.15
N ASN A 123 4.45 12.70 8.81
CA ASN A 123 4.65 13.92 8.04
C ASN A 123 3.39 14.79 7.84
N GLY A 124 2.26 14.42 8.45
CA GLY A 124 1.00 15.14 8.37
C GLY A 124 0.28 15.17 7.02
N LYS A 125 0.87 14.59 5.95
CA LYS A 125 0.30 14.63 4.60
C LYS A 125 -1.06 13.92 4.47
N THR A 126 -1.27 12.86 5.25
CA THR A 126 -2.56 12.16 5.28
C THR A 126 -3.20 12.36 6.65
N ALA A 127 -4.38 12.98 6.67
CA ALA A 127 -5.15 13.19 7.88
C ALA A 127 -6.66 13.07 7.62
N GLY A 128 -7.38 12.43 8.53
CA GLY A 128 -8.84 12.27 8.46
C GLY A 128 -9.39 11.21 9.40
N TRP A 129 -10.70 10.97 9.30
CA TRP A 129 -11.42 10.01 10.13
C TRP A 129 -11.59 8.68 9.40
N VAL A 130 -11.31 7.58 10.10
CA VAL A 130 -11.47 6.21 9.59
C VAL A 130 -12.14 5.33 10.64
N ALA A 131 -13.00 4.42 10.20
CA ALA A 131 -13.67 3.47 11.07
C ALA A 131 -12.62 2.59 11.78
N LEU A 132 -12.65 2.57 13.11
CA LEU A 132 -11.66 1.85 13.94
C LEU A 132 -11.67 0.34 13.67
N SER A 133 -12.82 -0.23 13.30
CA SER A 133 -12.95 -1.65 12.94
C SER A 133 -12.18 -2.06 11.67
N LYS A 134 -11.67 -1.09 10.89
CA LYS A 134 -10.81 -1.32 9.73
C LYS A 134 -9.31 -1.16 10.04
N LEU A 135 -8.97 -0.88 11.29
CA LEU A 135 -7.62 -0.67 11.76
C LEU A 135 -7.23 -1.74 12.77
N THR A 136 -5.94 -2.04 12.81
CA THR A 136 -5.29 -2.86 13.84
C THR A 136 -4.40 -1.95 14.66
N ALA A 137 -4.44 -2.11 15.99
CA ALA A 137 -3.58 -1.34 16.89
C ALA A 137 -2.10 -1.74 16.73
N GLY A 138 -1.20 -0.79 16.95
CA GLY A 138 0.24 -0.98 16.82
C GLY A 138 0.81 -0.40 15.51
N LYS A 139 2.14 -0.21 15.50
CA LYS A 139 2.87 0.18 14.29
C LYS A 139 2.72 -0.92 13.25
N PHE A 140 2.57 -0.53 11.99
CA PHE A 140 2.70 -1.50 10.91
C PHE A 140 4.13 -2.06 10.94
N MET A 141 4.23 -3.37 11.17
CA MET A 141 5.46 -4.10 10.93
C MET A 141 5.22 -4.93 9.68
N ALA A 142 5.99 -4.66 8.63
CA ALA A 142 6.02 -5.59 7.51
C ALA A 142 6.55 -6.93 8.06
N ALA A 143 5.81 -8.01 7.85
CA ALA A 143 6.25 -9.36 8.22
C ALA A 143 7.44 -9.77 7.33
N ASP A 144 8.67 -9.32 7.63
CA ASP A 144 9.95 -9.63 6.95
C ASP A 144 9.92 -9.81 5.41
N GLY A 145 8.94 -9.16 4.80
CA GLY A 145 8.52 -9.33 3.43
C GLY A 145 8.48 -7.95 2.82
N LYS A 146 9.67 -7.54 2.34
CA LYS A 146 9.94 -6.27 1.67
C LYS A 146 8.89 -6.00 0.59
N ALA A 147 7.95 -5.12 0.90
CA ALA A 147 7.04 -4.50 -0.04
C ALA A 147 7.54 -3.08 -0.34
N ASP A 148 8.59 -2.98 -1.15
CA ASP A 148 9.00 -1.73 -1.81
C ASP A 148 9.55 -2.09 -3.20
N ALA A 149 8.65 -2.58 -4.06
CA ALA A 149 8.87 -2.47 -5.48
C ALA A 149 8.72 -1.00 -5.85
N LYS A 150 9.88 -0.35 -6.05
CA LYS A 150 10.16 0.87 -6.83
C LYS A 150 10.85 1.95 -5.98
N LYS A 151 12.17 2.02 -6.18
CA LYS A 151 13.13 3.05 -5.76
C LYS A 151 13.79 2.88 -4.37
N ALA A 152 14.58 1.81 -4.24
CA ALA A 152 15.73 1.78 -3.31
C ALA A 152 16.81 0.87 -3.93
N ALA A 153 17.61 1.45 -4.82
CA ALA A 153 18.87 0.85 -5.24
C ALA A 153 19.94 0.90 -4.13
N ASP A 154 19.65 1.50 -2.97
CA ASP A 154 20.63 1.62 -1.89
C ASP A 154 20.23 0.91 -0.59
N LYS A 155 21.10 -0.01 -0.20
CA LYS A 155 21.15 -0.82 1.04
C LYS A 155 20.11 -1.94 1.15
N VAL A 156 20.06 -2.79 0.13
CA VAL A 156 19.88 -4.22 0.38
C VAL A 156 21.07 -4.68 1.22
N ALA A 157 20.85 -5.20 2.43
CA ALA A 157 21.93 -5.76 3.25
C ALA A 157 22.58 -6.94 2.51
N ALA A 158 23.63 -6.63 1.74
CA ALA A 158 24.51 -7.59 1.12
C ALA A 158 25.36 -8.19 2.23
N LYS A 159 25.43 -9.52 2.29
CA LYS A 159 26.29 -10.22 3.23
C LYS A 159 27.27 -11.06 2.46
N THR A 160 28.55 -10.92 2.80
CA THR A 160 29.64 -11.70 2.22
C THR A 160 29.92 -12.88 3.14
N TYR A 161 30.02 -14.06 2.54
CA TYR A 161 30.30 -15.31 3.23
C TYR A 161 31.49 -15.98 2.57
N THR A 162 32.24 -16.77 3.36
CA THR A 162 33.20 -17.71 2.81
C THR A 162 32.44 -18.77 2.01
N LEU A 163 32.85 -18.96 0.76
CA LEU A 163 32.35 -20.03 -0.09
C LEU A 163 33.09 -21.31 0.29
N VAL A 164 32.33 -22.35 0.62
CA VAL A 164 32.87 -23.67 0.95
C VAL A 164 32.91 -24.54 -0.31
N SER A 165 31.86 -24.50 -1.12
CA SER A 165 31.80 -25.22 -2.39
C SER A 165 30.77 -24.63 -3.34
N ALA A 166 30.96 -24.85 -4.64
CA ALA A 166 30.01 -24.52 -5.69
C ALA A 166 29.97 -25.67 -6.71
N LYS A 167 28.78 -26.11 -7.10
CA LYS A 167 28.61 -27.16 -8.10
C LYS A 167 27.40 -26.92 -9.00
N ASN A 168 27.49 -27.39 -10.23
CA ASN A 168 26.35 -27.49 -11.12
C ASN A 168 25.49 -28.70 -10.71
N LEU A 169 24.19 -28.59 -10.94
CA LEU A 169 23.21 -29.64 -10.71
C LEU A 169 22.55 -30.01 -12.03
N LYS A 170 22.16 -31.28 -12.17
CA LYS A 170 21.11 -31.64 -13.14
C LYS A 170 19.86 -30.81 -12.84
N LYS A 171 19.15 -30.39 -13.87
CA LYS A 171 17.97 -29.52 -13.73
C LYS A 171 16.90 -30.24 -12.91
N THR A 172 16.71 -29.80 -11.67
CA THR A 172 15.76 -30.43 -10.74
C THR A 172 14.65 -29.46 -10.37
N ALA A 173 13.41 -29.94 -10.36
CA ALA A 173 12.24 -29.15 -9.97
C ALA A 173 12.14 -29.03 -8.45
N PHE A 174 11.75 -27.86 -7.99
CA PHE A 174 11.48 -27.52 -6.59
C PHE A 174 10.23 -26.66 -6.48
N HIS A 175 9.57 -26.75 -5.33
CA HIS A 175 8.52 -25.85 -4.88
C HIS A 175 8.74 -25.53 -3.39
N PHE A 176 7.83 -24.78 -2.80
CA PHE A 176 7.81 -24.54 -1.35
C PHE A 176 6.36 -24.47 -0.88
N LYS A 177 6.12 -24.80 0.39
CA LYS A 177 4.83 -24.66 1.07
C LYS A 177 5.00 -23.79 2.31
N GLY A 178 3.99 -22.99 2.64
CA GLY A 178 4.03 -22.09 3.79
C GLY A 178 4.80 -20.81 3.53
N ASN A 179 5.75 -20.48 4.41
CA ASN A 179 6.43 -19.18 4.40
C ASN A 179 7.29 -18.97 3.14
N THR A 180 7.15 -17.80 2.53
CA THR A 180 7.73 -17.50 1.23
C THR A 180 9.26 -17.30 1.31
N PRO A 181 10.08 -18.15 0.66
CA PRO A 181 11.54 -18.05 0.74
C PRO A 181 12.07 -16.77 0.10
N ALA A 182 13.11 -16.19 0.70
CA ALA A 182 13.85 -15.09 0.09
C ALA A 182 14.79 -15.60 -1.00
N PHE A 183 14.92 -14.83 -2.08
CA PHE A 183 15.92 -15.10 -3.12
C PHE A 183 16.95 -13.96 -3.23
N TYR A 184 18.18 -14.32 -3.60
CA TYR A 184 19.35 -13.46 -3.56
C TYR A 184 20.07 -13.47 -4.92
N SER A 185 20.67 -12.35 -5.31
CA SER A 185 21.74 -12.35 -6.31
C SER A 185 23.05 -12.71 -5.62
N GLY A 186 23.94 -13.41 -6.32
CA GLY A 186 25.26 -13.77 -5.82
C GLY A 186 26.35 -13.13 -6.66
N LYS A 187 27.26 -12.38 -6.02
CA LYS A 187 28.52 -11.93 -6.62
C LYS A 187 29.65 -12.76 -6.02
N PHE A 188 30.32 -13.54 -6.84
CA PHE A 188 31.45 -14.36 -6.43
C PHE A 188 32.74 -13.54 -6.54
N ALA A 189 33.64 -13.70 -5.58
CA ALA A 189 35.00 -13.21 -5.71
C ALA A 189 35.71 -13.96 -6.86
N ALA A 190 36.69 -13.33 -7.49
CA ALA A 190 37.38 -13.90 -8.66
C ALA A 190 38.09 -15.22 -8.32
N ASP A 191 38.71 -15.27 -7.14
CA ASP A 191 39.34 -16.44 -6.54
C ASP A 191 38.33 -17.51 -6.03
N LYS A 192 37.03 -17.23 -6.11
CA LYS A 192 35.92 -18.05 -5.60
C LYS A 192 36.03 -18.35 -4.09
N SER A 193 36.78 -17.60 -3.31
CA SER A 193 36.87 -17.80 -1.85
C SER A 193 35.64 -17.26 -1.11
N LYS A 194 34.95 -16.28 -1.70
CA LYS A 194 33.82 -15.57 -1.09
C LYS A 194 32.65 -15.41 -2.05
N VAL A 195 31.46 -15.32 -1.48
CA VAL A 195 30.24 -14.94 -2.20
C VAL A 195 29.47 -13.88 -1.42
N THR A 196 29.12 -12.80 -2.11
CA THR A 196 28.25 -11.75 -1.59
C THR A 196 26.83 -12.02 -2.05
N LEU A 197 25.94 -12.31 -1.10
CA LEU A 197 24.52 -12.53 -1.34
C LEU A 197 23.73 -11.25 -1.02
N THR A 198 23.01 -10.75 -2.03
CA THR A 198 22.20 -9.52 -1.95
C THR A 198 20.74 -9.88 -2.14
N LYS A 199 19.88 -9.66 -1.13
CA LYS A 199 18.45 -10.03 -1.17
C LYS A 199 17.73 -9.30 -2.31
N LYS A 200 17.20 -10.05 -3.28
CA LYS A 200 16.47 -9.49 -4.43
C LYS A 200 14.96 -9.44 -4.18
N GLY A 201 14.43 -10.34 -3.34
CA GLY A 201 13.00 -10.36 -3.01
C GLY A 201 12.58 -11.67 -2.35
N LEU A 202 11.31 -12.02 -2.54
CA LEU A 202 10.70 -13.28 -2.12
C LEU A 202 10.24 -14.06 -3.37
N LEU A 203 10.29 -15.40 -3.32
CA LEU A 203 9.82 -16.24 -4.42
C LEU A 203 8.29 -16.12 -4.58
N PRO A 204 7.74 -16.11 -5.81
CA PRO A 204 6.29 -16.16 -5.98
C PRO A 204 5.72 -17.53 -5.53
N GLN A 205 4.58 -17.49 -4.82
CA GLN A 205 3.86 -18.70 -4.39
C GLN A 205 3.23 -19.45 -5.56
N SER A 206 2.91 -20.72 -5.34
CA SER A 206 2.21 -21.59 -6.30
C SER A 206 2.92 -21.69 -7.65
N LYS A 207 4.25 -21.77 -7.61
CA LYS A 207 5.12 -21.92 -8.79
C LYS A 207 6.11 -23.07 -8.62
N THR A 208 6.41 -23.72 -9.72
CA THR A 208 7.57 -24.62 -9.84
C THR A 208 8.80 -23.79 -10.21
N PHE A 209 9.91 -24.07 -9.54
CA PHE A 209 11.22 -23.52 -9.87
C PHE A 209 12.18 -24.64 -10.23
N TYR A 210 13.13 -24.36 -11.11
CA TYR A 210 14.16 -25.30 -11.49
C TYR A 210 15.51 -24.84 -10.95
N ALA A 211 16.19 -25.71 -10.20
CA ALA A 211 17.56 -25.45 -9.76
C ALA A 211 18.57 -26.10 -10.71
N THR A 212 19.63 -25.36 -11.04
CA THR A 212 20.73 -25.84 -11.90
C THR A 212 22.10 -25.67 -11.26
N LYS A 213 22.20 -24.96 -10.13
CA LYS A 213 23.45 -24.76 -9.40
C LYS A 213 23.18 -24.81 -7.90
N THR A 214 24.18 -25.19 -7.13
CA THR A 214 24.13 -25.10 -5.66
C THR A 214 25.48 -24.65 -5.12
N ILE A 215 25.44 -23.90 -4.03
CA ILE A 215 26.60 -23.44 -3.28
C ILE A 215 26.45 -23.80 -1.82
N THR A 216 27.57 -24.04 -1.15
CA THR A 216 27.66 -24.13 0.31
C THR A 216 28.45 -22.95 0.81
N ILE A 217 27.89 -22.19 1.76
CA ILE A 217 28.56 -21.09 2.42
C ILE A 217 28.81 -21.40 3.89
N LYS A 218 29.84 -20.79 4.48
CA LYS A 218 30.05 -20.81 5.93
C LYS A 218 29.30 -19.62 6.55
N LYS A 219 28.28 -19.93 7.35
CA LYS A 219 27.50 -18.95 8.11
C LYS A 219 27.76 -19.18 9.59
N ALA A 220 28.59 -18.33 10.20
CA ALA A 220 29.14 -18.55 11.53
C ALA A 220 29.81 -19.94 11.62
N LYS A 221 29.37 -20.80 12.55
CA LYS A 221 29.91 -22.16 12.74
C LYS A 221 29.24 -23.23 11.87
N LYS A 222 28.28 -22.89 10.99
CA LYS A 222 27.50 -23.87 10.22
C LYS A 222 27.68 -23.71 8.70
N ASN A 223 27.66 -24.84 8.00
CA ASN A 223 27.61 -24.87 6.54
C ASN A 223 26.16 -24.82 6.07
N VAL A 224 25.86 -23.90 5.15
CA VAL A 224 24.50 -23.64 4.68
C VAL A 224 24.45 -23.72 3.17
N LYS A 225 23.51 -24.49 2.63
CA LYS A 225 23.36 -24.71 1.17
C LYS A 225 22.35 -23.73 0.57
N TYR A 226 22.69 -23.18 -0.60
CA TYR A 226 21.79 -22.37 -1.42
C TYR A 226 21.69 -22.97 -2.81
N ASN A 227 20.47 -23.09 -3.33
CA ASN A 227 20.21 -23.51 -4.72
C ASN A 227 19.92 -22.29 -5.58
N TYR A 228 20.53 -22.21 -6.76
CA TYR A 228 20.17 -21.20 -7.76
C TYR A 228 18.95 -21.67 -8.53
N VAL A 229 17.80 -21.05 -8.26
CA VAL A 229 16.51 -21.42 -8.83
C VAL A 229 16.08 -20.43 -9.90
N THR A 230 15.32 -20.90 -10.90
CA THR A 230 14.69 -20.08 -11.94
C THR A 230 13.32 -20.61 -12.34
N ASN A 231 12.40 -19.71 -12.72
CA ASN A 231 11.15 -20.03 -13.41
C ASN A 231 10.97 -19.22 -14.71
N GLY A 232 12.08 -18.71 -15.28
CA GLY A 232 12.09 -17.83 -16.44
C GLY A 232 11.93 -16.34 -16.09
N LYS A 233 11.09 -15.99 -15.10
CA LYS A 233 10.85 -14.60 -14.67
C LYS A 233 11.64 -14.22 -13.41
N THR A 234 11.70 -15.13 -12.44
CA THR A 234 12.42 -14.98 -11.18
C THR A 234 13.61 -15.90 -11.19
N LYS A 235 14.81 -15.37 -10.89
CA LYS A 235 16.05 -16.15 -10.77
C LYS A 235 16.91 -15.69 -9.60
N GLY A 236 17.52 -16.63 -8.87
CA GLY A 236 18.44 -16.31 -7.77
C GLY A 236 18.75 -17.47 -6.84
N TRP A 237 19.66 -17.23 -5.90
CA TRP A 237 20.04 -18.16 -4.83
C TRP A 237 18.99 -18.18 -3.74
N VAL A 238 18.55 -19.36 -3.32
CA VAL A 238 17.54 -19.57 -2.27
C VAL A 238 18.05 -20.62 -1.30
N LEU A 239 17.77 -20.45 -0.02
CA LEU A 239 18.17 -21.39 1.03
C LEU A 239 17.56 -22.77 0.74
N ALA A 240 18.40 -23.78 0.56
CA ALA A 240 17.97 -25.10 0.09
C ALA A 240 16.98 -25.78 1.06
N SER A 241 17.12 -25.54 2.37
CA SER A 241 16.23 -26.09 3.39
C SER A 241 14.83 -25.49 3.39
N GLN A 242 14.58 -24.44 2.61
CA GLN A 242 13.24 -23.84 2.43
C GLN A 242 12.54 -24.33 1.15
N LEU A 243 13.16 -25.26 0.43
CA LEU A 243 12.65 -25.81 -0.82
C LEU A 243 12.33 -27.29 -0.63
N THR A 244 11.22 -27.71 -1.23
CA THR A 244 10.81 -29.10 -1.33
C THR A 244 11.05 -29.55 -2.77
N ALA A 245 11.67 -30.72 -2.95
CA ALA A 245 11.90 -31.29 -4.28
C ALA A 245 10.57 -31.67 -4.94
N GLY A 246 10.52 -31.57 -6.27
CA GLY A 246 9.33 -31.87 -7.07
C GLY A 246 8.63 -30.62 -7.59
N LYS A 247 7.76 -30.83 -8.59
CA LYS A 247 6.92 -29.78 -9.18
C LYS A 247 5.83 -29.36 -8.18
N PHE A 248 5.43 -28.09 -8.21
CA PHE A 248 4.25 -27.65 -7.48
C PHE A 248 3.00 -28.32 -8.07
N MET A 249 2.16 -28.87 -7.19
CA MET A 249 0.82 -29.37 -7.51
C MET A 249 -0.18 -28.52 -6.73
N ALA A 250 -1.19 -27.98 -7.41
CA ALA A 250 -2.34 -27.41 -6.72
C ALA A 250 -3.10 -28.56 -6.05
N ALA A 251 -3.59 -28.34 -4.83
CA ALA A 251 -4.59 -29.24 -4.27
C ALA A 251 -5.89 -29.01 -5.08
N ASP A 252 -6.52 -30.10 -5.50
CA ASP A 252 -7.89 -30.11 -6.05
C ASP A 252 -8.89 -29.69 -4.95
#